data_AF-A0A7S3WQ00-F1
#
_entry.id   AF-A0A7S3WQ00-F1
#
_cell.length_a   1.000
_cell.length_b   1.000
_cell.length_c   1.000
_cell.angle_alpha   90.00
_cell.angle_beta   90.00
_cell.angle_gamma   90.00
#
_symmetry.space_group_name_H-M   'P 1'
#
loop_
_entity.id
_entity.type
_entity.pdbx_description
1 polymer ?
#
loop_
_entity_poly.entity_id
_entity_poly.type
_entity_poly.pdbx_seq_one_letter_code
_entity_poly.pdbx_strand_id
1 'polypeptide(L)'
;TPPPTPPPPTPAPLLTRVVWVKFPKVGSAFASTVVGYACNASVCASTKRGVQTPAGCDIARARRVLTVDAWEPGTSSVVGWFERPVEARQWADRVLGLFRDPWARRRSEFLYFTRGGTNCSTKFGGFLPRALYGGVARIVCDVTRSLESRWDEYSRWSTPYRGCQTNYLVGRSCFSGTPSAGQTALALERVARMEFVGLQAEFAQSVCLFHARYGG
;
A
#
# COMPACT_ATOMS: atom_id res chain seq x y z
N THR A 1 -33.48 -21.33 29.93
CA THR A 1 -33.39 -19.87 29.66
C THR A 1 -32.31 -19.68 28.62
N PRO A 2 -32.55 -18.97 27.51
CA PRO A 2 -31.48 -18.67 26.56
C PRO A 2 -30.40 -17.83 27.24
N PRO A 3 -29.11 -18.00 26.88
CA PRO A 3 -28.04 -17.19 27.42
C PRO A 3 -28.29 -15.71 27.10
N PRO A 4 -27.96 -14.79 28.03
CA PRO A 4 -28.13 -13.37 27.79
C PRO A 4 -27.32 -12.95 26.57
N THR A 5 -27.96 -12.19 25.67
CA THR A 5 -27.30 -11.60 24.51
C THR A 5 -26.15 -10.73 25.01
N PRO A 6 -24.91 -10.90 24.52
CA PRO A 6 -23.81 -10.05 24.94
C PRO A 6 -24.16 -8.58 24.68
N PRO A 7 -23.74 -7.66 25.57
CA PRO A 7 -23.97 -6.24 25.36
C PRO A 7 -23.34 -5.80 24.04
N PRO A 8 -23.96 -4.83 23.33
CA PRO A 8 -23.37 -4.30 22.11
C PRO A 8 -21.96 -3.77 22.41
N PRO A 9 -20.97 -4.01 21.53
CA PRO A 9 -19.62 -3.54 21.75
C PRO A 9 -19.61 -2.02 21.87
N THR A 10 -18.95 -1.50 22.91
CA THR A 10 -18.69 -0.06 23.04
C THR A 10 -17.95 0.41 21.78
N PRO A 11 -18.40 1.49 21.11
CA PRO A 11 -17.74 1.99 19.91
C PRO A 11 -16.26 2.24 20.20
N ALA A 12 -15.37 1.65 19.41
CA ALA A 12 -13.95 1.92 19.53
C ALA A 12 -13.71 3.44 19.35
N PRO A 13 -12.79 4.03 20.14
CA PRO A 13 -12.46 5.44 19.97
C PRO A 13 -12.01 5.69 18.53
N LEU A 14 -12.52 6.76 17.93
CA LEU A 14 -12.20 7.15 16.56
C LEU A 14 -10.68 7.19 16.38
N LEU A 15 -10.17 6.39 15.43
CA LEU A 15 -8.79 6.51 14.99
C LEU A 15 -8.52 7.94 14.50
N THR A 16 -7.58 8.63 15.14
CA THR A 16 -7.04 9.90 14.70
C THR A 16 -5.57 9.71 14.33
N ARG A 17 -5.06 10.52 13.40
CA ARG A 17 -3.65 10.50 12.96
C ARG A 17 -3.21 9.09 12.53
N VAL A 18 -3.84 8.62 11.47
CA VAL A 18 -3.62 7.34 10.81
C VAL A 18 -2.69 7.53 9.63
N VAL A 19 -1.64 6.73 9.60
CA VAL A 19 -0.71 6.60 8.48
C VAL A 19 -1.01 5.29 7.76
N TRP A 20 -1.56 5.37 6.56
CA TRP A 20 -1.71 4.20 5.70
C TRP A 20 -0.42 3.99 4.89
N VAL A 21 0.32 2.90 5.19
CA VAL A 21 1.47 2.52 4.38
C VAL A 21 1.03 1.65 3.20
N LYS A 22 1.01 2.23 2.00
CA LYS A 22 0.76 1.48 0.77
C LYS A 22 2.08 1.04 0.13
N PHE A 23 2.42 -0.23 0.31
CA PHE A 23 3.52 -0.82 -0.44
C PHE A 23 3.17 -0.92 -1.94
N PRO A 24 4.10 -0.62 -2.86
CA PRO A 24 3.87 -0.79 -4.29
C PRO A 24 3.41 -2.21 -4.62
N LYS A 25 2.26 -2.30 -5.31
CA LYS A 25 1.58 -3.53 -5.73
C LYS A 25 0.99 -4.36 -4.58
N VAL A 26 0.62 -3.67 -3.51
CA VAL A 26 -0.16 -4.22 -2.40
C VAL A 26 -1.32 -3.29 -2.08
N GLY A 27 -2.51 -3.84 -1.83
CA GLY A 27 -3.56 -3.18 -1.06
C GLY A 27 -4.22 -1.95 -1.67
N SER A 28 -4.14 -1.69 -2.99
CA SER A 28 -4.87 -0.56 -3.61
C SER A 28 -6.36 -0.57 -3.25
N ALA A 29 -7.00 -1.73 -3.26
CA ALA A 29 -8.40 -1.87 -2.86
C ALA A 29 -8.61 -1.68 -1.35
N PHE A 30 -7.63 -2.02 -0.51
CA PHE A 30 -7.73 -1.79 0.94
C PHE A 30 -7.65 -0.29 1.29
N ALA A 31 -6.96 0.51 0.48
CA ALA A 31 -6.98 1.97 0.65
C ALA A 31 -8.41 2.53 0.59
N SER A 32 -9.30 1.94 -0.23
CA SER A 32 -10.72 2.30 -0.27
C SER A 32 -11.44 2.00 1.06
N THR A 33 -11.07 0.92 1.76
CA THR A 33 -11.56 0.61 3.11
C THR A 33 -11.13 1.69 4.12
N VAL A 34 -9.84 2.05 4.12
CA VAL A 34 -9.31 3.06 5.06
C VAL A 34 -9.90 4.45 4.78
N VAL A 35 -10.02 4.84 3.51
CA VAL A 35 -10.65 6.11 3.12
C VAL A 35 -12.16 6.10 3.43
N GLY A 36 -12.86 4.99 3.18
CA GLY A 36 -14.27 4.84 3.53
C GLY A 36 -14.51 5.04 5.02
N TYR A 37 -13.69 4.39 5.85
CA TYR A 37 -13.67 4.61 7.29
C TYR A 37 -13.43 6.08 7.66
N ALA A 38 -12.43 6.74 7.05
CA ALA A 38 -12.09 8.14 7.29
C ALA A 38 -13.18 9.12 6.81
N CYS A 39 -13.95 8.76 5.79
CA CYS A 39 -15.10 9.50 5.26
C CYS A 39 -16.43 9.17 5.93
N ASN A 40 -16.50 8.11 6.76
CA ASN A 40 -17.74 7.54 7.30
C ASN A 40 -18.71 7.12 6.18
N ALA A 41 -18.19 6.42 5.17
CA ALA A 41 -18.92 6.07 3.96
C ALA A 41 -18.59 4.66 3.48
N SER A 42 -19.60 3.98 2.93
CA SER A 42 -19.55 2.56 2.57
C SER A 42 -18.89 2.25 1.23
N VAL A 43 -18.72 3.24 0.33
CA VAL A 43 -18.20 3.00 -1.03
C VAL A 43 -17.17 4.05 -1.41
N CYS A 44 -15.94 3.62 -1.67
CA CYS A 44 -14.91 4.45 -2.31
C CYS A 44 -14.47 3.79 -3.62
N ALA A 45 -14.37 4.56 -4.70
CA ALA A 45 -13.87 4.06 -5.97
C ALA A 45 -12.35 4.24 -6.07
N SER A 46 -11.64 3.17 -6.44
CA SER A 46 -10.22 3.27 -6.81
C SER A 46 -10.09 3.82 -8.24
N THR A 47 -9.26 4.84 -8.44
CA THR A 47 -8.97 5.47 -9.74
C THR A 47 -7.50 5.29 -10.10
N LYS A 48 -7.07 5.62 -11.32
CA LYS A 48 -5.63 5.57 -11.66
C LYS A 48 -4.75 6.48 -10.78
N ARG A 49 -5.29 7.54 -10.18
CA ARG A 49 -4.53 8.54 -9.39
C ARG A 49 -4.57 8.29 -7.89
N GLY A 50 -5.56 7.55 -7.40
CA GLY A 50 -5.75 7.35 -5.98
C GLY A 50 -7.13 6.79 -5.66
N VAL A 51 -7.57 7.00 -4.43
CA VAL A 51 -8.94 6.68 -4.02
C VAL A 51 -9.80 7.93 -4.16
N GLN A 52 -10.85 7.83 -4.96
CA GLN A 52 -11.87 8.85 -5.05
C GLN A 52 -12.76 8.77 -3.80
N THR A 53 -12.86 9.89 -3.09
CA THR A 53 -13.75 10.00 -1.93
C THR A 53 -15.22 9.96 -2.37
N PRO A 54 -16.10 9.31 -1.60
CA PRO A 54 -17.53 9.29 -1.89
C PRO A 54 -18.17 10.67 -1.81
N ALA A 55 -19.31 10.82 -2.47
CA ALA A 55 -20.21 11.95 -2.26
C ALA A 55 -20.64 12.00 -0.79
N GLY A 56 -20.55 13.17 -0.16
CA GLY A 56 -20.86 13.34 1.26
C GLY A 56 -19.73 12.96 2.23
N CYS A 57 -18.52 12.64 1.75
CA CYS A 57 -17.37 12.49 2.63
C CYS A 57 -17.15 13.76 3.47
N ASP A 58 -17.10 13.62 4.79
CA ASP A 58 -16.59 14.68 5.67
C ASP A 58 -15.07 14.79 5.49
N ILE A 59 -14.65 15.64 4.55
CA ILE A 59 -13.23 15.88 4.24
C ILE A 59 -12.47 16.40 5.46
N ALA A 60 -13.11 17.18 6.34
CA ALA A 60 -12.46 17.67 7.55
C ALA A 60 -12.16 16.52 8.51
N ARG A 61 -13.11 15.58 8.70
CA ARG A 61 -12.85 14.34 9.43
C ARG A 61 -11.79 13.50 8.75
N ALA A 62 -11.90 13.28 7.44
CA ALA A 62 -10.94 12.47 6.70
C ALA A 62 -9.51 13.01 6.82
N ARG A 63 -9.32 14.34 6.84
CA ARG A 63 -8.02 15.00 7.09
C ARG A 63 -7.51 14.90 8.54
N ARG A 64 -8.40 14.75 9.53
CA ARG A 64 -8.02 14.48 10.92
C ARG A 64 -7.64 13.01 11.13
N VAL A 65 -8.32 12.12 10.42
CA VAL A 65 -8.06 10.68 10.45
C VAL A 65 -6.79 10.39 9.67
N LEU A 66 -6.68 10.77 8.39
CA LEU A 66 -5.53 10.45 7.53
C LEU A 66 -4.45 11.53 7.61
N THR A 67 -3.22 11.14 7.90
CA THR A 67 -2.09 12.09 7.92
C THR A 67 -1.82 12.69 6.53
N VAL A 68 -1.44 13.96 6.55
CA VAL A 68 -1.66 15.00 5.53
C VAL A 68 -0.94 14.80 4.18
N ASP A 69 0.08 13.94 4.10
CA ASP A 69 0.83 13.67 2.85
C ASP A 69 0.01 12.83 1.83
N ALA A 70 -1.22 12.48 2.19
CA ALA A 70 -2.14 11.65 1.43
C ALA A 70 -2.92 12.39 0.32
N TRP A 71 -3.09 13.71 0.42
CA TRP A 71 -3.98 14.46 -0.48
C TRP A 71 -3.21 15.04 -1.67
N GLU A 72 -3.69 14.81 -2.89
CA GLU A 72 -3.09 15.46 -4.06
C GLU A 72 -3.31 16.98 -4.00
N PRO A 73 -2.25 17.81 -4.16
CA PRO A 73 -2.39 19.26 -4.15
C PRO A 73 -3.44 19.74 -5.16
N GLY A 74 -4.38 20.56 -4.70
CA GLY A 74 -5.44 21.12 -5.54
C GLY A 74 -6.64 20.22 -5.81
N THR A 75 -6.70 19.01 -5.23
CA THR A 75 -7.90 18.16 -5.31
C THR A 75 -8.49 17.89 -3.92
N SER A 76 -9.76 18.23 -3.74
CA SER A 76 -10.49 17.97 -2.50
C SER A 76 -11.11 16.56 -2.43
N SER A 77 -11.03 15.79 -3.52
CA SER A 77 -11.78 14.53 -3.68
C SER A 77 -10.92 13.31 -4.02
N VAL A 78 -9.60 13.47 -4.18
CA VAL A 78 -8.69 12.36 -4.48
C VAL A 78 -7.63 12.27 -3.41
N VAL A 79 -7.61 11.12 -2.74
CA VAL A 79 -6.52 10.74 -1.85
C VAL A 79 -5.51 9.97 -2.69
N GLY A 80 -4.34 10.56 -2.90
CA GLY A 80 -3.26 10.00 -3.71
C GLY A 80 -2.84 8.62 -3.19
N TRP A 81 -2.16 7.84 -4.03
CA TRP A 81 -1.89 6.43 -3.72
C TRP A 81 -0.99 6.14 -2.50
N PHE A 82 -0.54 7.11 -1.71
CA PHE A 82 0.27 6.85 -0.50
C PHE A 82 1.53 6.00 -0.76
N GLU A 83 2.07 5.97 -1.99
CA GLU A 83 3.21 5.12 -2.35
C GLU A 83 4.55 5.70 -1.88
N ARG A 84 4.59 6.21 -0.64
CA ARG A 84 5.79 6.77 -0.02
C ARG A 84 6.23 5.89 1.16
N PRO A 85 7.54 5.75 1.38
CA PRO A 85 8.06 5.12 2.60
C PRO A 85 7.56 5.84 3.86
N VAL A 86 7.42 5.11 4.96
CA VAL A 86 7.01 5.70 6.24
C VAL A 86 8.19 6.44 6.85
N GLU A 87 8.06 7.76 6.95
CA GLU A 87 9.07 8.64 7.55
C GLU A 87 9.20 8.37 9.05
N ALA A 88 10.39 8.62 9.62
CA ALA A 88 10.64 8.36 11.05
C ALA A 88 9.62 9.06 11.97
N ARG A 89 9.24 10.31 11.65
CA ARG A 89 8.24 11.09 12.41
C ARG A 89 6.83 10.49 12.39
N GLN A 90 6.48 9.74 11.34
CA GLN A 90 5.15 9.15 11.18
C GLN A 90 4.95 7.93 12.08
N TRP A 91 6.01 7.39 12.69
CA TRP A 91 5.89 6.31 13.68
C TRP A 91 5.40 6.79 15.06
N ALA A 92 5.23 8.09 15.26
CA ALA A 92 4.48 8.64 16.39
C ALA A 92 2.96 8.57 16.20
N ASP A 93 2.51 8.26 14.97
CA ASP A 93 1.11 8.14 14.57
C ASP A 93 0.68 6.66 14.50
N ARG A 94 -0.60 6.41 14.20
CA ARG A 94 -1.15 5.05 14.10
C ARG A 94 -0.93 4.50 12.69
N VAL A 95 0.05 3.62 12.52
CA VAL A 95 0.39 3.06 11.21
C VAL A 95 -0.44 1.81 10.90
N LEU A 96 -1.06 1.78 9.73
CA LEU A 96 -1.82 0.65 9.19
C LEU A 96 -1.16 0.17 7.89
N GLY A 97 -1.13 -1.14 7.66
CA GLY A 97 -0.57 -1.70 6.45
C GLY A 97 -1.19 -3.03 6.06
N LEU A 98 -1.19 -3.30 4.76
CA LEU A 98 -1.51 -4.61 4.20
C LEU A 98 -0.24 -5.18 3.59
N PHE A 99 0.12 -6.40 3.96
CA PHE A 99 1.33 -7.08 3.49
C PHE A 99 0.98 -8.11 2.42
N ARG A 100 1.92 -8.37 1.53
CA ARG A 100 1.81 -9.42 0.52
C ARG A 100 3.03 -10.31 0.55
N ASP A 101 2.86 -11.58 0.18
CA ASP A 101 3.99 -12.44 -0.12
C ASP A 101 5.01 -11.73 -1.04
N PRO A 102 6.31 -11.65 -0.67
CA PRO A 102 7.29 -10.87 -1.42
C PRO A 102 7.42 -11.29 -2.89
N TRP A 103 7.27 -12.59 -3.18
CA TRP A 103 7.38 -13.12 -4.54
C TRP A 103 6.15 -12.76 -5.38
N ALA A 104 4.95 -12.96 -4.85
CA ALA A 104 3.69 -12.55 -5.47
C ALA A 104 3.66 -11.04 -5.72
N ARG A 105 4.18 -10.23 -4.79
CA ARG A 105 4.33 -8.78 -4.96
C ARG A 105 5.27 -8.45 -6.12
N ARG A 106 6.45 -9.09 -6.18
CA ARG A 106 7.41 -8.90 -7.29
C ARG A 106 6.82 -9.30 -8.63
N ARG A 107 6.07 -10.41 -8.69
CA ARG A 107 5.38 -10.84 -9.92
C ARG A 107 4.32 -9.84 -10.35
N SER A 108 3.57 -9.29 -9.41
CA SER A 108 2.60 -8.23 -9.69
C SER A 108 3.24 -6.95 -10.22
N GLU A 109 4.45 -6.61 -9.76
CA GLU A 109 5.24 -5.48 -10.26
C GLU A 109 5.70 -5.70 -11.71
N PHE A 110 6.25 -6.87 -12.00
CA PHE A 110 6.62 -7.27 -13.37
C PHE A 110 5.42 -7.21 -14.33
N LEU A 111 4.28 -7.78 -13.94
CA LEU A 111 3.07 -7.77 -14.76
C LEU A 111 2.54 -6.35 -14.95
N TYR A 112 2.64 -5.50 -13.93
CA TYR A 112 2.29 -4.09 -14.06
C TYR A 112 3.18 -3.38 -15.08
N PHE A 113 4.50 -3.59 -15.04
CA PHE A 113 5.43 -3.01 -16.01
C PHE A 113 5.20 -3.54 -17.43
N THR A 114 4.83 -4.81 -17.57
CA THR A 114 4.50 -5.40 -18.87
C THR A 114 3.21 -4.82 -19.45
N ARG A 115 2.17 -4.61 -18.62
CA ARG A 115 0.87 -4.07 -19.05
C ARG A 115 0.90 -2.57 -19.31
N GLY A 116 1.61 -1.81 -18.47
CA GLY A 116 1.78 -0.35 -18.64
C GLY A 116 2.84 0.02 -19.69
N GLY A 117 3.62 -0.96 -20.15
CA GLY A 117 4.71 -0.81 -21.09
C GLY A 117 4.35 -1.01 -22.56
N THR A 118 3.07 -1.02 -22.95
CA THR A 118 2.67 -1.18 -24.37
C THR A 118 3.31 -0.15 -25.31
N ASN A 119 3.78 0.98 -24.76
CA ASN A 119 4.43 2.03 -25.53
C ASN A 119 5.95 2.09 -25.29
N CYS A 120 6.50 1.23 -24.43
CA CYS A 120 7.90 1.24 -23.98
C CYS A 120 8.45 2.59 -23.52
N SER A 121 7.56 3.56 -23.34
CA SER A 121 7.85 4.94 -22.98
C SER A 121 7.83 5.04 -21.45
N THR A 122 8.94 4.67 -20.83
CA THR A 122 9.59 5.23 -19.61
C THR A 122 8.75 5.68 -18.38
N LYS A 123 7.44 5.50 -18.29
CA LYS A 123 6.63 5.96 -17.15
C LYS A 123 6.29 4.83 -16.20
N PHE A 124 7.29 4.37 -15.45
CA PHE A 124 7.15 3.32 -14.44
C PHE A 124 6.51 3.80 -13.11
N GLY A 125 5.68 4.85 -13.15
CA GLY A 125 4.80 5.22 -12.05
C GLY A 125 5.48 5.80 -10.79
N GLY A 126 6.62 6.47 -10.90
CA GLY A 126 7.24 7.21 -9.78
C GLY A 126 7.93 6.36 -8.71
N PHE A 127 7.67 5.05 -8.65
CA PHE A 127 8.29 4.16 -7.65
C PHE A 127 9.59 3.49 -8.13
N LEU A 128 9.84 3.42 -9.44
CA LEU A 128 11.12 2.98 -10.01
C LEU A 128 12.02 4.22 -10.22
N PRO A 129 13.28 4.22 -9.76
CA PRO A 129 14.23 5.29 -10.07
C PRO A 129 14.51 5.37 -11.58
N ARG A 130 14.62 6.60 -12.13
CA ARG A 130 14.88 6.83 -13.56
C ARG A 130 16.11 6.09 -14.10
N ALA A 131 17.17 6.01 -13.29
CA ALA A 131 18.39 5.29 -13.63
C ALA A 131 18.17 3.79 -13.93
N LEU A 132 17.09 3.20 -13.42
CA LEU A 132 16.76 1.78 -13.63
C LEU A 132 15.81 1.54 -14.81
N TYR A 133 15.31 2.61 -15.45
CA TYR A 133 14.30 2.50 -16.51
C TYR A 133 14.78 1.70 -17.70
N GLY A 134 16.01 1.94 -18.18
CA GLY A 134 16.56 1.23 -19.33
C GLY A 134 16.68 -0.27 -19.08
N GLY A 135 17.12 -0.68 -17.88
CA GLY A 135 17.24 -2.08 -17.49
C GLY A 135 15.89 -2.80 -17.46
N VAL A 136 14.88 -2.19 -16.85
CA VAL A 136 13.51 -2.76 -16.82
C VAL A 136 12.90 -2.77 -18.22
N ALA A 137 12.99 -1.66 -18.96
CA ALA A 137 12.43 -1.54 -20.30
C ALA A 137 12.99 -2.62 -21.23
N ARG A 138 14.31 -2.84 -21.25
CA ARG A 138 14.95 -3.90 -22.03
C ARG A 138 14.33 -5.28 -21.78
N ILE A 139 13.93 -5.57 -20.54
CA ILE A 139 13.35 -6.87 -20.18
C ILE A 139 11.85 -6.92 -20.50
N VAL A 140 11.07 -5.93 -20.05
CA VAL A 140 9.60 -6.00 -20.14
C VAL A 140 9.08 -5.69 -21.55
N CYS A 141 9.83 -4.94 -22.36
CA CYS A 141 9.46 -4.58 -23.73
C CYS A 141 9.90 -5.56 -24.80
N ASP A 142 10.68 -6.58 -24.44
CA ASP A 142 11.11 -7.59 -25.42
C ASP A 142 9.95 -8.57 -25.71
N VAL A 143 9.00 -8.12 -26.52
CA VAL A 143 7.81 -8.88 -26.90
C VAL A 143 8.12 -10.10 -27.76
N THR A 144 9.36 -10.24 -28.25
CA THR A 144 9.81 -11.44 -28.97
C THR A 144 9.97 -12.64 -28.03
N ARG A 145 10.08 -12.39 -26.72
CA ARG A 145 10.25 -13.43 -25.70
C ARG A 145 8.97 -13.70 -24.93
N SER A 146 8.81 -14.96 -24.55
CA SER A 146 7.70 -15.40 -23.70
C SER A 146 7.65 -14.60 -22.39
N LEU A 147 6.44 -14.47 -21.83
CA LEU A 147 6.24 -13.76 -20.57
C LEU A 147 7.05 -14.40 -19.42
N GLU A 148 7.19 -15.73 -19.45
CA GLU A 148 7.97 -16.50 -18.49
C GLU A 148 9.48 -16.24 -18.59
N SER A 149 10.04 -16.27 -19.80
CA SER A 149 11.46 -15.94 -20.02
C SER A 149 11.79 -14.51 -19.57
N ARG A 150 10.89 -13.55 -19.84
CA ARG A 150 11.03 -12.17 -19.36
C ARG A 150 10.91 -12.08 -17.84
N TRP A 151 10.01 -12.84 -17.23
CA TRP A 151 9.86 -12.91 -15.79
C TRP A 151 11.14 -13.43 -15.11
N ASP A 152 11.73 -14.49 -15.64
CA ASP A 152 12.96 -15.07 -15.10
C ASP A 152 14.13 -14.09 -15.12
N GLU A 153 14.31 -13.40 -16.25
CA GLU A 153 15.32 -12.36 -16.34
C GLU A 153 15.03 -11.18 -15.40
N TYR A 154 13.78 -10.73 -15.33
CA TYR A 154 13.37 -9.67 -14.43
C TYR A 154 13.62 -10.03 -12.96
N SER A 155 13.31 -11.27 -12.58
CA SER A 155 13.55 -11.80 -11.23
C SER A 155 15.04 -11.75 -10.88
N ARG A 156 15.91 -12.22 -11.78
CA ARG A 156 17.37 -12.13 -11.61
C ARG A 156 17.83 -10.67 -11.52
N TRP A 157 17.43 -9.83 -12.48
CA TRP A 157 17.77 -8.41 -12.52
C TRP A 157 17.35 -7.67 -11.24
N SER A 158 16.19 -8.01 -10.67
CA SER A 158 15.64 -7.34 -9.49
C SER A 158 16.24 -7.83 -8.15
N THR A 159 17.14 -8.83 -8.19
CA THR A 159 17.74 -9.44 -6.99
C THR A 159 18.46 -8.43 -6.07
N PRO A 160 19.20 -7.44 -6.58
CA PRO A 160 19.81 -6.41 -5.72
C PRO A 160 18.80 -5.52 -4.98
N TYR A 161 17.51 -5.56 -5.35
CA TYR A 161 16.46 -4.68 -4.86
C TYR A 161 15.37 -5.42 -4.08
N ARG A 162 15.72 -6.51 -3.38
CA ARG A 162 14.76 -7.28 -2.56
C ARG A 162 14.34 -6.48 -1.32
N GLY A 163 13.30 -6.94 -0.62
CA GLY A 163 12.87 -6.32 0.64
C GLY A 163 12.12 -4.98 0.50
N CYS A 164 11.39 -4.77 -0.59
CA CYS A 164 10.58 -3.55 -0.83
C CYS A 164 9.67 -3.16 0.35
N GLN A 165 8.96 -4.12 0.96
CA GLN A 165 8.10 -3.86 2.13
C GLN A 165 8.93 -3.42 3.35
N THR A 166 10.04 -4.11 3.63
CA THR A 166 11.01 -3.72 4.68
C THR A 166 11.55 -2.32 4.45
N ASN A 167 12.00 -2.01 3.22
CA ASN A 167 12.50 -0.68 2.85
C ASN A 167 11.48 0.41 3.17
N TYR A 168 10.22 0.23 2.77
CA TYR A 168 9.16 1.20 3.05
C TYR A 168 8.94 1.41 4.54
N LEU A 169 8.96 0.33 5.32
CA LEU A 169 8.85 0.43 6.77
C LEU A 169 10.02 1.16 7.39
N VAL A 170 11.23 1.11 6.81
CA VAL A 170 12.42 1.83 7.31
C VAL A 170 12.65 3.20 6.64
N GLY A 171 11.67 3.74 5.92
CA GLY A 171 11.76 5.07 5.30
C GLY A 171 12.55 5.11 3.99
N ARG A 172 12.75 3.96 3.33
CA ARG A 172 13.49 3.81 2.06
C ARG A 172 12.56 3.37 0.92
N SER A 173 12.88 3.76 -0.31
CA SER A 173 12.12 3.33 -1.49
C SER A 173 12.35 1.84 -1.81
N CYS A 174 11.46 1.20 -2.59
CA CYS A 174 11.56 -0.23 -2.90
C CYS A 174 12.83 -0.63 -3.65
N PHE A 175 13.39 0.29 -4.45
CA PHE A 175 14.61 0.07 -5.21
C PHE A 175 15.86 0.67 -4.54
N SER A 176 15.81 0.89 -3.21
CA SER A 176 16.97 1.35 -2.41
C SER A 176 17.98 0.23 -2.10
N GLY A 177 17.89 -0.91 -2.76
CA GLY A 177 18.73 -2.09 -2.51
C GLY A 177 18.13 -3.05 -1.48
N THR A 178 18.78 -4.20 -1.28
CA THR A 178 18.38 -5.19 -0.28
C THR A 178 18.61 -4.66 1.14
N PRO A 179 17.62 -4.71 2.05
CA PRO A 179 17.78 -4.29 3.43
C PRO A 179 18.90 -5.05 4.15
N SER A 180 19.62 -4.36 5.03
CA SER A 180 20.55 -5.00 5.96
C SER A 180 19.81 -5.78 7.07
N ALA A 181 20.55 -6.57 7.84
CA ALA A 181 19.99 -7.26 9.02
C ALA A 181 19.40 -6.27 10.03
N GLY A 182 20.09 -5.16 10.32
CA GLY A 182 19.59 -4.12 11.22
C GLY A 182 18.31 -3.43 10.71
N GLN A 183 18.21 -3.20 9.39
CA GLN A 183 16.97 -2.67 8.78
C GLN A 183 15.82 -3.67 8.86
N THR A 184 16.12 -4.96 8.73
CA THR A 184 15.11 -6.02 8.89
C THR A 184 14.61 -6.09 10.32
N ALA A 185 15.51 -6.04 11.31
CA ALA A 185 15.14 -6.01 12.73
C ALA A 185 14.27 -4.78 13.06
N LEU A 186 14.66 -3.59 12.59
CA LEU A 186 13.87 -2.37 12.76
C LEU A 186 12.48 -2.48 12.11
N ALA A 187 12.40 -3.07 10.92
CA ALA A 187 11.11 -3.28 10.26
C ALA A 187 10.20 -4.23 11.08
N LEU A 188 10.75 -5.30 11.65
CA LEU A 188 9.99 -6.21 12.51
C LEU A 188 9.49 -5.53 13.78
N GLU A 189 10.33 -4.73 14.45
CA GLU A 189 9.91 -3.90 15.59
C GLU A 189 8.75 -2.97 15.19
N ARG A 190 8.88 -2.33 14.03
CA ARG A 190 7.84 -1.45 13.47
C ARG A 190 6.55 -2.18 13.18
N VAL A 191 6.59 -3.37 12.57
CA VAL A 191 5.39 -4.20 12.34
C VAL A 191 4.71 -4.55 13.66
N ALA A 192 5.47 -4.92 14.69
CA ALA A 192 4.92 -5.25 16.01
C ALA A 192 4.19 -4.07 16.67
N ARG A 193 4.50 -2.84 16.28
CA ARG A 193 3.90 -1.60 16.79
C ARG A 193 2.79 -1.03 15.90
N MET A 194 2.51 -1.65 14.74
CA MET A 194 1.47 -1.16 13.84
C MET A 194 0.09 -1.31 14.50
N GLU A 195 -0.76 -0.31 14.27
CA GLU A 195 -2.13 -0.30 14.78
C GLU A 195 -2.95 -1.41 14.09
N PHE A 196 -2.69 -1.68 12.81
CA PHE A 196 -3.30 -2.77 12.06
C PHE A 196 -2.33 -3.36 11.02
N VAL A 197 -2.32 -4.69 10.94
CA VAL A 197 -1.58 -5.47 9.95
C VAL A 197 -2.55 -6.46 9.31
N GLY A 198 -2.81 -6.29 8.02
CA GLY A 198 -3.57 -7.25 7.23
C GLY A 198 -2.69 -7.99 6.21
N LEU A 199 -3.24 -9.04 5.62
CA LEU A 199 -2.58 -9.84 4.59
C LEU A 199 -3.38 -9.81 3.28
N GLN A 200 -2.70 -9.54 2.18
CA GLN A 200 -3.30 -9.47 0.85
C GLN A 200 -3.87 -10.82 0.38
N ALA A 201 -3.30 -11.94 0.84
CA ALA A 201 -3.82 -13.27 0.57
C ALA A 201 -5.15 -13.52 1.31
N GLU A 202 -5.30 -12.94 2.49
CA GLU A 202 -6.50 -12.99 3.33
C GLU A 202 -7.27 -11.67 3.25
N PHE A 203 -7.51 -11.17 2.02
CA PHE A 203 -8.03 -9.82 1.82
C PHE A 203 -9.39 -9.61 2.48
N ALA A 204 -10.34 -10.52 2.26
CA ALA A 204 -11.68 -10.43 2.85
C ALA A 204 -11.62 -10.43 4.39
N GLN A 205 -10.82 -11.32 4.98
CA GLN A 205 -10.62 -11.37 6.43
C GLN A 205 -9.95 -10.08 6.95
N SER A 206 -8.97 -9.54 6.23
CA SER A 206 -8.31 -8.28 6.60
C SER A 206 -9.29 -7.11 6.60
N VAL A 207 -10.20 -7.04 5.63
CA VAL A 207 -11.29 -6.05 5.60
C VAL A 207 -12.25 -6.26 6.77
N CYS A 208 -12.72 -7.50 6.98
CA CYS A 208 -13.62 -7.81 8.10
C CYS A 208 -13.01 -7.48 9.46
N LEU A 209 -11.75 -7.84 9.71
CA LEU A 209 -11.05 -7.53 10.97
C LEU A 209 -10.86 -6.03 11.17
N PHE A 210 -10.59 -5.28 10.09
CA PHE A 210 -10.50 -3.84 10.15
C PHE A 210 -11.85 -3.23 10.58
N HIS A 211 -12.95 -3.61 9.93
CA HIS A 211 -14.30 -3.14 10.29
C HIS A 211 -14.74 -3.62 11.68
N ALA A 212 -14.41 -4.84 12.08
CA ALA A 212 -14.73 -5.34 13.41
C ALA A 212 -14.03 -4.53 14.52
N ARG A 213 -12.81 -4.05 14.26
CA ARG A 213 -12.03 -3.28 15.23
C ARG A 213 -12.37 -1.79 15.27
N TYR A 214 -12.61 -1.18 14.11
CA TYR A 214 -12.76 0.28 14.01
C TYR A 214 -14.16 0.74 13.61
N GLY A 215 -15.02 -0.17 13.16
CA GLY A 215 -16.31 0.16 12.54
C GLY A 215 -16.16 0.69 11.11
N GLY A 216 -17.29 1.10 10.52
CA GLY A 216 -17.40 1.57 9.14
C GLY A 216 -18.18 0.62 8.25
#